data_AF-A0A0D0CV56-F1
#
_entry.id   AF-A0A0D0CV56-F1
#
_cell.length_a   1.000
_cell.length_b   1.000
_cell.length_c   1.000
_cell.angle_alpha   90.00
_cell.angle_beta   90.00
_cell.angle_gamma   90.00
#
_symmetry.space_group_name_H-M   'P 1'
#
loop_
_entity.id
_entity.type
_entity.pdbx_description
1 polymer ?
#
loop_
_entity_poly.entity_id
_entity_poly.type
_entity_poly.pdbx_seq_one_letter_code
_entity_poly.pdbx_strand_id
1 'polypeptide(L)'
;IVHTFCAFLEFCYIVCKDTITEKMLAELDDALCHFHQYHEVFWETGICTNGFSLPFQHSLVHYQAMICMFGAPNGLCTSITESKHIKAVKQPWWCSSKYKALGQILLTNQYLNKLAAARVDFEAHRMLSCPL
;
A
#
# COMPACT_ATOMS: atom_id res chain seq x y z
N ILE A 1 -5.09 -19.60 -15.73
CA ILE A 1 -5.59 -18.82 -14.57
C ILE A 1 -4.64 -18.91 -13.37
N VAL A 2 -4.42 -20.10 -12.77
CA VAL A 2 -3.50 -20.22 -11.60
C VAL A 2 -2.10 -19.71 -11.92
N HIS A 3 -1.51 -20.11 -13.06
CA HIS A 3 -0.18 -19.64 -13.47
C HIS A 3 -0.12 -18.14 -13.70
N THR A 4 -1.19 -17.55 -14.22
CA THR A 4 -1.33 -16.09 -14.37
C THR A 4 -1.24 -15.37 -13.03
N PHE A 5 -1.95 -15.88 -12.01
CA PHE A 5 -1.89 -15.32 -10.66
C PHE A 5 -0.53 -15.57 -10.00
N CYS A 6 0.08 -16.74 -10.19
CA CYS A 6 1.43 -17.02 -9.69
C CYS A 6 2.44 -16.02 -10.25
N ALA A 7 2.52 -15.85 -11.57
CA ALA A 7 3.43 -14.91 -12.22
C ALA A 7 3.19 -13.46 -11.76
N PHE A 8 1.92 -13.06 -11.62
CA PHE A 8 1.58 -11.72 -11.09
C PHE A 8 2.01 -11.52 -9.63
N LEU A 9 1.80 -12.52 -8.79
CA LEU A 9 2.19 -12.46 -7.38
C LEU A 9 3.72 -12.50 -7.21
N GLU A 10 4.43 -13.25 -8.04
CA GLU A 10 5.90 -13.25 -8.10
C GLU A 10 6.43 -11.88 -8.47
N PHE A 11 5.87 -11.24 -9.50
CA PHE A 11 6.18 -9.86 -9.85
C PHE A 11 5.98 -8.93 -8.63
N CYS A 12 4.79 -8.96 -8.01
CA CYS A 12 4.48 -8.10 -6.87
C CYS A 12 5.44 -8.34 -5.70
N TYR A 13 5.78 -9.60 -5.43
CA TYR A 13 6.69 -9.98 -4.36
C TYR A 13 8.09 -9.41 -4.57
N ILE A 14 8.60 -9.42 -5.80
CA ILE A 14 9.92 -8.85 -6.14
C ILE A 14 9.91 -7.34 -5.96
N VAL A 15 8.88 -6.66 -6.48
CA VAL A 15 8.73 -5.19 -6.37
C VAL A 15 8.68 -4.72 -4.91
N CYS A 16 8.10 -5.53 -4.02
CA CYS A 16 7.92 -5.18 -2.61
C CYS A 16 9.14 -5.46 -1.73
N LYS A 17 10.26 -5.97 -2.27
CA LYS A 17 11.46 -6.21 -1.46
C LYS A 17 12.21 -4.92 -1.16
N ASP A 18 12.72 -4.83 0.06
CA ASP A 18 13.46 -3.66 0.53
C ASP A 18 14.76 -3.40 -0.27
N THR A 19 15.38 -4.46 -0.79
CA THR A 19 16.59 -4.38 -1.61
C THR A 19 16.38 -5.19 -2.88
N ILE A 20 16.62 -4.54 -4.02
CA ILE A 20 16.47 -5.15 -5.34
C ILE A 20 17.86 -5.22 -5.96
N THR A 21 18.27 -6.43 -6.32
CA THR A 21 19.54 -6.71 -7.01
C THR A 21 19.32 -6.82 -8.51
N GLU A 22 20.39 -6.75 -9.31
CA GLU A 22 20.31 -6.96 -10.78
C GLU A 22 19.69 -8.31 -11.14
N LYS A 23 20.00 -9.37 -10.38
CA LYS A 23 19.37 -10.68 -10.56
C LYS A 23 17.86 -10.61 -10.36
N MET A 24 17.41 -9.89 -9.34
CA MET A 24 15.98 -9.72 -9.08
C MET A 24 15.28 -8.87 -10.13
N LEU A 25 15.97 -7.92 -10.77
CA LEU A 25 15.43 -7.19 -11.93
C LEU A 25 15.22 -8.13 -13.12
N ALA A 26 16.13 -9.07 -13.35
CA ALA A 26 15.92 -10.10 -14.38
C ALA A 26 14.75 -11.04 -14.02
N GLU A 27 14.64 -11.45 -12.76
CA GLU A 27 13.50 -12.24 -12.26
C GLU A 27 12.17 -11.46 -12.36
N LEU A 28 12.20 -10.14 -12.18
CA LEU A 28 11.04 -9.25 -12.34
C LEU A 28 10.53 -9.26 -13.79
N ASP A 29 11.43 -9.07 -14.76
CA ASP A 29 11.09 -9.06 -16.18
C ASP A 29 10.57 -10.42 -16.65
N ASP A 30 11.17 -11.50 -16.16
CA ASP A 30 10.72 -12.87 -16.45
C ASP A 30 9.30 -13.11 -15.91
N ALA A 31 9.04 -12.72 -14.66
CA ALA A 31 7.70 -12.81 -14.07
C ALA A 31 6.67 -11.97 -14.86
N LEU A 32 7.06 -10.78 -15.33
CA LEU A 32 6.20 -9.94 -16.17
C LEU A 32 5.93 -10.58 -17.54
N CYS A 33 6.94 -11.20 -18.14
CA CYS A 33 6.79 -11.93 -19.41
C CYS A 33 5.82 -13.10 -19.26
N HIS A 34 6.01 -13.92 -18.21
CA HIS A 34 5.10 -15.02 -17.88
C HIS A 34 3.68 -14.53 -17.60
N PHE A 35 3.52 -13.41 -16.90
CA PHE A 35 2.21 -12.81 -16.67
C PHE A 35 1.51 -12.44 -17.98
N HIS A 36 2.22 -11.78 -18.91
CA HIS A 36 1.66 -11.43 -20.22
C HIS A 36 1.29 -12.67 -21.04
N GLN A 37 2.13 -13.70 -21.04
CA GLN A 37 1.82 -14.96 -21.72
C GLN A 37 0.58 -15.65 -21.15
N TYR A 38 0.47 -15.74 -19.82
CA TYR A 38 -0.62 -16.47 -19.19
C TYR A 38 -1.91 -15.66 -19.04
N HIS A 39 -1.91 -14.34 -19.27
CA HIS A 39 -3.14 -13.55 -19.12
C HIS A 39 -4.15 -13.82 -20.24
N GLU A 40 -3.72 -14.39 -21.37
CA GLU A 40 -4.57 -14.67 -22.52
C GLU A 40 -5.74 -15.60 -22.15
N VAL A 41 -5.57 -16.43 -21.12
CA VAL A 41 -6.64 -17.27 -20.57
C VAL A 41 -7.89 -16.47 -20.15
N PHE A 42 -7.75 -15.20 -19.75
CA PHE A 42 -8.90 -14.34 -19.42
C PHE A 42 -9.65 -13.87 -20.67
N TRP A 43 -8.98 -13.81 -21.81
CA TRP A 43 -9.62 -13.58 -23.11
C TRP A 43 -10.34 -14.85 -23.57
N GLU A 44 -9.66 -16.01 -23.54
CA GLU A 44 -10.22 -17.31 -23.93
C GLU A 44 -11.46 -17.69 -23.13
N THR A 45 -11.50 -17.35 -21.84
CA THR A 45 -12.64 -17.61 -20.95
C THR A 45 -13.75 -16.56 -21.06
N GLY A 46 -13.59 -15.54 -21.90
CA GLY A 46 -14.58 -14.48 -22.11
C GLY A 46 -14.73 -13.51 -20.93
N ILE A 47 -13.81 -13.55 -19.96
CA ILE A 47 -13.82 -12.66 -18.78
C ILE A 47 -13.44 -11.22 -19.18
N CYS A 48 -12.52 -11.07 -20.14
CA CYS A 48 -12.06 -9.78 -20.62
C CYS A 48 -12.32 -9.63 -22.12
N THR A 49 -13.42 -8.95 -22.50
CA THR A 49 -13.84 -8.82 -23.90
C THR A 49 -13.25 -7.59 -24.61
N ASN A 50 -12.77 -6.61 -23.85
CA ASN A 50 -12.31 -5.32 -24.37
C ASN A 50 -10.78 -5.16 -24.29
N GLY A 51 -10.06 -6.26 -24.05
CA GLY A 51 -8.60 -6.33 -23.96
C GLY A 51 -8.03 -5.91 -22.60
N PHE A 52 -6.72 -6.06 -22.45
CA PHE A 52 -5.96 -5.86 -21.19
C PHE A 52 -5.51 -4.40 -20.97
N SER A 53 -6.41 -3.43 -21.23
CA SER A 53 -6.10 -1.99 -21.16
C SER A 53 -6.28 -1.39 -19.76
N LEU A 54 -6.11 -2.18 -18.69
CA LEU A 54 -6.24 -1.65 -17.34
C LEU A 54 -5.03 -0.76 -16.99
N PRO A 55 -5.24 0.46 -16.49
CA PRO A 55 -4.16 1.38 -16.11
C PRO A 55 -3.13 0.75 -15.18
N PHE A 56 -3.59 -0.12 -14.27
CA PHE A 56 -2.74 -0.81 -13.31
C PHE A 56 -1.85 -1.88 -13.97
N GLN A 57 -2.34 -2.57 -14.99
CA GLN A 57 -1.56 -3.57 -15.74
C GLN A 57 -0.51 -2.90 -16.62
N HIS A 58 -0.86 -1.77 -17.26
CA HIS A 58 0.10 -1.00 -18.05
C HIS A 58 1.23 -0.41 -17.20
N SER A 59 0.98 -0.10 -15.92
CA SER A 59 2.06 0.40 -15.04
C SER A 59 3.20 -0.60 -14.84
N LEU A 60 2.93 -1.91 -14.95
CA LEU A 60 3.89 -2.99 -14.65
C LEU A 60 5.15 -2.92 -15.52
N VAL A 61 5.02 -2.56 -16.81
CA VAL A 61 6.16 -2.47 -17.74
C VAL A 61 7.15 -1.36 -17.40
N HIS A 62 6.74 -0.40 -16.57
CA HIS A 62 7.59 0.73 -16.20
C HIS A 62 8.37 0.49 -14.90
N TYR A 63 8.05 -0.55 -14.13
CA TYR A 63 8.65 -0.76 -12.81
C TYR A 63 10.15 -1.00 -12.87
N GLN A 64 10.64 -1.79 -13.83
CA GLN A 64 12.07 -2.04 -13.98
C GLN A 64 12.83 -0.72 -14.19
N ALA A 65 12.39 0.09 -15.16
CA ALA A 65 12.99 1.39 -15.44
C ALA A 65 12.90 2.34 -14.24
N MET A 66 11.77 2.36 -13.54
CA MET A 66 11.59 3.15 -12.32
C MET A 66 12.53 2.71 -11.20
N ILE A 67 12.70 1.40 -10.99
CA ILE A 67 13.59 0.87 -9.95
C ILE A 67 15.05 1.22 -10.28
N CYS A 68 15.45 1.11 -11.55
CA CYS A 68 16.79 1.52 -11.97
C CYS A 68 17.05 3.01 -11.77
N MET A 69 16.06 3.88 -12.02
CA MET A 69 16.22 5.32 -11.91
C MET A 69 16.06 5.86 -10.47
N PHE A 70 15.19 5.26 -9.67
CA PHE A 70 14.76 5.82 -8.39
C PHE A 70 15.01 4.89 -7.19
N GLY A 71 15.49 3.67 -7.43
CA GLY A 71 15.67 2.65 -6.40
C GLY A 71 14.41 1.85 -6.08
N ALA A 72 14.49 0.99 -5.07
CA ALA A 72 13.34 0.19 -4.63
C ALA A 72 12.16 1.10 -4.25
N PRO A 73 10.90 0.73 -4.58
CA PRO A 73 9.72 1.58 -4.37
C PRO A 73 9.28 1.68 -2.90
N ASN A 74 10.19 1.42 -1.97
CA ASN A 74 9.95 1.47 -0.53
C ASN A 74 9.43 2.85 -0.14
N GLY A 75 8.31 2.89 0.58
CA GLY A 75 7.76 4.12 1.11
C GLY A 75 7.04 5.04 0.11
N LEU A 76 7.03 4.69 -1.19
CA LEU A 76 6.23 5.40 -2.20
C LEU A 76 4.77 4.89 -2.28
N CYS A 77 4.47 3.79 -1.58
CA CYS A 77 3.10 3.30 -1.49
C CYS A 77 2.21 4.28 -0.73
N THR A 78 0.99 4.48 -1.23
CA THR A 78 -0.05 5.24 -0.52
C THR A 78 -0.46 4.60 0.80
N SER A 79 -0.02 3.36 1.10
CA SER A 79 -0.33 2.68 2.36
C SER A 79 0.13 3.44 3.61
N ILE A 80 1.29 4.12 3.57
CA ILE A 80 1.81 4.88 4.72
C ILE A 80 0.93 6.10 5.00
N THR A 81 0.65 6.89 3.95
CA THR A 81 -0.19 8.08 4.07
C THR A 81 -1.64 7.71 4.35
N GLU A 82 -2.14 6.63 3.75
CA GLU A 82 -3.48 6.11 3.97
C GLU A 82 -3.66 5.55 5.39
N SER A 83 -2.66 4.87 5.95
CA SER A 83 -2.68 4.42 7.35
C SER A 83 -2.80 5.60 8.32
N LYS A 84 -2.07 6.69 8.07
CA LYS A 84 -2.20 7.93 8.86
C LYS A 84 -3.55 8.60 8.62
N HIS A 85 -4.02 8.64 7.37
CA HIS A 85 -5.32 9.20 6.99
C HIS A 85 -6.50 8.43 7.63
N ILE A 86 -6.42 7.11 7.77
CA ILE A 86 -7.42 6.31 8.50
C ILE A 86 -7.54 6.81 9.94
N LYS A 87 -6.42 6.94 10.66
CA LYS A 87 -6.42 7.38 12.06
C LYS A 87 -6.78 8.86 12.23
N ALA A 88 -6.28 9.72 11.35
CA ALA A 88 -6.45 11.17 11.48
C ALA A 88 -7.78 11.68 10.90
N VAL A 89 -8.39 10.96 9.95
CA VAL A 89 -9.57 11.43 9.22
C VAL A 89 -10.71 10.42 9.26
N LYS A 90 -10.52 9.19 8.77
CA LYS A 90 -11.65 8.24 8.65
C LYS A 90 -12.25 7.86 9.99
N GLN A 91 -11.43 7.52 10.98
CA GLN A 91 -11.87 7.16 12.33
C GLN A 91 -12.62 8.32 13.02
N PRO A 92 -12.05 9.54 13.13
CA PRO A 92 -12.78 10.69 13.66
C PRO A 92 -14.04 11.04 12.87
N TRP A 93 -14.01 10.91 11.54
CA TRP A 93 -15.18 11.14 10.69
C TRP A 93 -16.33 10.18 11.05
N TRP A 94 -16.05 8.89 11.25
CA TRP A 94 -17.05 7.91 11.66
C TRP A 94 -17.66 8.22 13.04
N CYS A 95 -16.89 8.83 13.94
CA CYS A 95 -17.35 9.26 15.27
C CYS A 95 -18.00 10.65 15.29
N SER A 96 -17.92 11.42 14.19
CA SER A 96 -18.46 12.78 14.11
C SER A 96 -19.96 12.80 13.81
N SER A 97 -20.62 13.93 14.10
CA SER A 97 -22.01 14.13 13.70
C SER A 97 -22.19 14.36 12.19
N LYS A 98 -21.10 14.39 11.41
CA LYS A 98 -21.04 14.69 9.96
C LYS A 98 -21.47 16.11 9.57
N TYR A 99 -22.10 16.88 10.47
CA TYR A 99 -22.42 18.29 10.28
C TYR A 99 -21.23 19.17 10.69
N LYS A 100 -20.67 19.96 9.75
CA LYS A 100 -19.45 20.76 9.96
C LYS A 100 -18.31 19.91 10.58
N ALA A 101 -18.13 18.70 10.05
CA ALA A 101 -17.30 17.66 10.67
C ALA A 101 -15.81 18.00 10.74
N LEU A 102 -15.28 18.85 9.85
CA LEU A 102 -13.86 19.18 9.83
C LEU A 102 -13.38 19.73 11.19
N GLY A 103 -14.14 20.65 11.79
CA GLY A 103 -13.81 21.18 13.12
C GLY A 103 -13.83 20.10 14.21
N GLN A 104 -14.79 19.17 14.13
CA GLN A 104 -14.89 18.05 15.07
C GLN A 104 -13.69 17.10 14.92
N ILE A 105 -13.32 16.73 13.69
CA ILE A 105 -12.16 15.89 13.39
C ILE A 105 -10.88 16.52 13.96
N LEU A 106 -10.68 17.81 13.74
CA LEU A 106 -9.51 18.54 14.25
C LEU A 106 -9.47 18.54 15.78
N LEU A 107 -10.59 18.81 16.45
CA LEU A 107 -10.68 18.77 17.91
C LEU A 107 -10.43 17.37 18.47
N THR A 108 -11.00 16.34 17.86
CA THR A 108 -10.76 14.93 18.23
C THR A 108 -9.29 14.58 18.10
N ASN A 109 -8.64 14.94 16.99
CA ASN A 109 -7.21 14.71 16.80
C ASN A 109 -6.37 15.44 17.86
N GLN A 110 -6.70 16.70 18.17
CA GLN A 110 -6.02 17.45 19.24
C GLN A 110 -6.17 16.77 20.60
N TYR A 111 -7.36 16.29 20.94
CA TYR A 111 -7.62 15.60 22.20
C TYR A 111 -6.84 14.28 22.29
N LEU A 112 -6.87 13.46 21.24
CA LEU A 112 -6.13 12.20 21.18
C LEU A 112 -4.61 12.43 21.30
N ASN A 113 -4.08 13.47 20.65
CA ASN A 113 -2.66 13.82 20.77
C ASN A 113 -2.29 14.25 22.19
N LYS A 114 -3.14 15.06 22.86
CA LYS A 114 -2.93 15.48 24.25
C LYS A 114 -2.97 14.30 25.21
N LEU A 115 -3.91 13.37 25.03
CA LEU A 115 -3.98 12.14 25.83
C LEU A 115 -2.74 11.26 25.63
N ALA A 116 -2.28 11.11 24.38
CA ALA A 116 -1.06 10.35 24.10
C ALA A 116 0.17 10.98 24.77
N ALA A 117 0.31 12.31 24.71
CA ALA A 117 1.40 13.02 25.40
C ALA A 117 1.33 12.88 26.92
N ALA A 118 0.14 13.06 27.50
CA ALA A 118 -0.07 12.92 28.95
C ALA A 118 0.23 11.48 29.42
N ARG A 119 -0.11 10.47 28.62
CA ARG A 119 0.21 9.07 28.93
C ARG A 119 1.72 8.84 29.01
N VAL A 120 2.48 9.34 28.04
CA VAL A 120 3.94 9.24 28.04
C VAL A 120 4.54 9.94 29.27
N ASP A 121 4.03 11.12 29.62
CA ASP A 121 4.46 11.86 30.81
C ASP A 121 4.18 11.08 32.12
N PHE A 122 2.98 10.52 32.26
CA PHE A 122 2.60 9.72 33.43
C PHE A 122 3.37 8.40 33.52
N GLU A 123 3.67 7.75 32.40
CA GLU A 123 4.54 6.56 32.36
C GLU A 123 5.97 6.92 32.81
N ALA A 124 6.52 8.06 32.38
CA ALA A 124 7.83 8.53 32.81
C ALA A 124 7.91 8.81 34.32
N HIS A 125 6.81 9.32 34.91
CA HIS A 125 6.68 9.57 36.35
C HIS A 125 6.24 8.32 37.15
N ARG A 126 6.13 7.14 36.52
CA ARG A 126 5.67 5.88 37.14
C ARG A 126 4.27 5.98 37.76
N MET A 127 3.43 6.88 37.24
CA MET A 127 2.04 7.06 37.66
C MET A 127 1.09 6.11 36.92
N LEU A 128 1.53 5.55 35.79
CA LEU A 128 0.82 4.50 35.04
C LEU A 128 1.75 3.30 34.88
N SER A 129 1.24 2.09 35.13
CA SER A 129 1.91 0.85 34.80
C SER A 129 1.80 0.61 33.29
N CYS A 130 2.94 0.52 32.62
CA CYS A 130 2.98 0.05 31.24
C CYS A 130 2.45 -1.39 31.20
N PRO A 131 1.43 -1.73 30.38
CA PRO A 131 1.10 -3.13 30.16
C PRO A 131 2.31 -3.78 29.47
N LEU A 132 2.81 -4.88 30.06
CA LEU A 132 3.75 -5.79 29.39
C LEU A 132 3.21 -6.27 28.04
#